data_AF-A0A8T0YR33-F1
#
_entry.id   AF-A0A8T0YR33-F1
#
_cell.length_a   1.000
_cell.length_b   1.000
_cell.length_c   1.000
_cell.angle_alpha   90.00
_cell.angle_beta   90.00
_cell.angle_gamma   90.00
#
_symmetry.space_group_name_H-M   'P 1'
#
loop_
_entity.id
_entity.type
_entity.pdbx_description
1 polymer ?
#
loop_
_entity_poly.entity_id
_entity_poly.type
_entity_poly.pdbx_seq_one_letter_code
_entity_poly.pdbx_strand_id
1 'polypeptide(L)' 'MHVDNQVAIAQIEGEDTAGRAKHIDVRFKFVKDFAKKKVLEVRYCESKTMRADILTKTPGAAP' A
#
# COMPACT_ATOMS: atom_id res chain seq x y z
N MET A 1 5.02 -7.85 -0.10
CA MET A 1 4.80 -6.51 -0.66
C MET A 1 5.23 -5.49 0.37
N HIS A 2 6.16 -4.61 0.02
CA HIS A 2 6.59 -3.51 0.87
C HIS A 2 5.70 -2.30 0.63
N VAL A 3 5.18 -1.72 1.71
CA VAL A 3 4.29 -0.57 1.67
C VAL A 3 4.77 0.43 2.72
N ASP A 4 4.95 1.68 2.32
CA ASP A 4 5.36 2.77 3.22
C ASP A 4 4.15 3.55 3.77
N ASN A 5 3.02 3.52 3.06
CA ASN A 5 1.77 4.10 3.50
C ASN A 5 1.07 3.20 4.55
N GLN A 6 1.23 3.56 5.82
CA GLN A 6 0.60 2.86 6.95
C GLN A 6 -0.93 2.82 6.87
N VAL A 7 -1.59 3.86 6.33
CA VAL A 7 -3.05 3.88 6.15
C VAL A 7 -3.47 2.79 5.17
N ALA A 8 -2.71 2.58 4.10
CA ALA A 8 -3.00 1.52 3.13
C ALA A 8 -2.85 0.13 3.75
N ILE A 9 -1.86 -0.08 4.63
CA ILE A 9 -1.67 -1.34 5.37
C ILE A 9 -2.88 -1.61 6.28
N ALA A 10 -3.25 -0.63 7.12
CA ALA A 10 -4.37 -0.74 8.04
C ALA A 10 -5.70 -1.08 7.32
N GLN A 11 -5.93 -0.44 6.17
CA GLN A 11 -7.09 -0.76 5.33
C GLN A 11 -7.07 -2.22 4.86
N ILE A 12 -5.91 -2.72 4.39
CA ILE A 12 -5.77 -4.10 3.90
C ILE A 12 -6.03 -5.10 5.04
N GLU A 13 -5.52 -4.81 6.24
CA GLU A 13 -5.68 -5.63 7.44
C GLU A 13 -7.10 -5.63 8.01
N GLY A 14 -7.93 -4.66 7.62
CA GLY A 14 -9.37 -4.68 7.89
C GLY A 14 -9.89 -3.52 8.74
N GLU A 15 -9.08 -2.50 9.03
CA GLU A 15 -9.61 -1.26 9.59
C GLU A 15 -10.53 -0.58 8.56
N ASP A 16 -11.79 -0.41 8.96
CA ASP A 16 -12.84 0.01 8.03
C ASP A 16 -12.77 1.53 7.77
N THR A 17 -12.28 1.89 6.58
CA THR A 17 -12.37 3.26 6.06
C THR A 17 -13.26 3.34 4.81
N ALA A 18 -14.25 2.45 4.67
CA ALA A 18 -15.03 2.22 3.44
C ALA A 18 -15.65 3.47 2.80
N GLY A 19 -15.75 4.60 3.51
CA GLY A 19 -16.28 5.85 2.97
C GLY A 19 -15.29 6.72 2.17
N ARG A 20 -13.96 6.64 2.40
CA ARG A 20 -13.02 7.69 1.95
C ARG A 20 -12.28 7.41 0.64
N ALA A 21 -12.33 6.19 0.11
CA ALA A 21 -11.33 5.75 -0.88
C ALA A 21 -11.93 5.14 -2.17
N LYS A 22 -12.99 5.74 -2.73
CA LYS A 22 -13.65 5.26 -3.97
C LYS A 22 -12.69 5.08 -5.17
N HIS A 23 -11.65 5.90 -5.27
CA HIS A 23 -10.69 5.86 -6.38
C HIS A 23 -9.73 4.66 -6.34
N ILE A 24 -9.64 3.92 -5.22
CA ILE A 24 -8.71 2.79 -5.05
C ILE A 24 -9.40 1.45 -4.80
N ASP A 25 -10.74 1.42 -4.81
CA ASP A 25 -11.56 0.29 -4.35
C ASP A 25 -11.27 -1.04 -5.08
N VAL A 26 -11.06 -1.01 -6.40
CA VAL A 26 -10.76 -2.24 -7.18
C VAL A 26 -9.41 -2.84 -6.79
N ARG A 27 -8.33 -2.03 -6.81
CA ARG A 27 -6.99 -2.49 -6.44
C ARG A 27 -6.93 -2.96 -5.00
N PHE A 28 -7.63 -2.25 -4.13
CA PHE A 28 -7.77 -2.58 -2.73
C PHE A 28 -8.42 -3.95 -2.52
N LYS A 29 -9.56 -4.23 -3.16
CA LYS A 29 -10.23 -5.54 -3.10
C LYS A 29 -9.30 -6.68 -3.51
N PHE A 30 -8.56 -6.52 -4.61
CA PHE A 30 -7.57 -7.53 -5.03
C PHE A 30 -6.48 -7.74 -3.99
N VAL A 31 -5.79 -6.69 -3.55
CA VAL A 31 -4.69 -6.82 -2.58
C VAL A 31 -5.18 -7.44 -1.27
N LYS A 32 -6.36 -7.02 -0.79
CA LYS A 32 -7.01 -7.56 0.41
C LYS A 32 -7.36 -9.04 0.28
N ASP A 33 -7.91 -9.46 -0.85
CA ASP A 33 -8.24 -10.87 -1.09
C ASP A 33 -6.99 -11.75 -1.14
N PHE A 34 -5.92 -11.28 -1.78
CA PHE A 34 -4.64 -12.00 -1.83
C PHE A 34 -3.95 -12.07 -0.46
N ALA A 35 -4.04 -11.00 0.34
CA ALA A 35 -3.57 -10.98 1.71
C ALA A 35 -4.35 -11.97 2.59
N LYS A 36 -5.68 -11.97 2.51
CA LYS A 36 -6.55 -12.95 3.21
C LYS A 36 -6.25 -14.40 2.83
N LYS A 37 -6.01 -14.65 1.55
CA LYS A 37 -5.62 -15.98 1.04
C LYS A 37 -4.18 -16.37 1.39
N LYS A 38 -3.43 -15.50 2.09
CA LYS A 38 -2.00 -15.67 2.42
C LYS A 38 -1.10 -15.86 1.19
N VAL A 39 -1.57 -15.43 0.02
CA VAL A 39 -0.80 -15.45 -1.22
C VAL A 39 0.14 -14.25 -1.28
N LEU A 40 -0.19 -13.17 -0.56
CA LEU A 40 0.57 -11.94 -0.50
C LEU A 40 0.76 -11.51 0.96
N GLU A 41 1.99 -11.42 1.42
CA GLU A 41 2.30 -10.80 2.71
C GLU A 41 2.54 -9.29 2.52
N VAL A 42 1.90 -8.45 3.33
CA VAL A 42 2.10 -7.00 3.33
C VAL A 42 2.98 -6.64 4.52
N ARG A 43 4.07 -5.91 4.28
CA ARG A 43 5.02 -5.49 5.31
C ARG A 43 5.29 -4.00 5.19
N TYR A 44 5.33 -3.31 6.33
CA TYR A 44 5.76 -1.93 6.37
C TYR A 44 7.22 -1.79 5.93
N CYS A 45 7.52 -0.71 5.22
CA CYS A 45 8.84 -0.32 4.77
C CYS A 45 8.95 1.19 4.83
N GLU A 46 10.00 1.75 5.42
CA GLU A 46 10.16 3.21 5.47
C GLU A 46 10.30 3.79 4.05
N SER A 47 9.68 4.94 3.76
CA SER A 47 9.74 5.56 2.42
C SER A 47 11.18 5.77 1.93
N LYS A 48 12.13 6.11 2.82
CA LYS A 48 13.56 6.24 2.47
C LYS A 48 14.19 4.96 1.93
N THR A 49 13.61 3.81 2.27
CA THR A 49 14.07 2.48 1.87
C THR A 49 13.18 1.85 0.79
N MET A 50 12.09 2.53 0.41
CA MET A 50 11.12 2.04 -0.57
C MET A 50 11.69 2.15 -1.99
N ARG A 51 12.26 1.06 -2.49
CA ARG A 51 12.90 1.03 -3.83
C ARG A 51 12.00 1.49 -4.98
N ALA A 52 10.68 1.32 -4.85
CA ALA A 52 9.73 1.77 -5.86
C ALA A 52 9.70 3.30 -6.01
N ASP A 53 10.16 4.05 -5.01
CA ASP A 53 10.20 5.51 -5.04
C ASP A 53 11.09 6.05 -6.16
N ILE A 54 12.12 5.31 -6.56
CA ILE A 54 12.99 5.67 -7.70
C ILE A 54 12.18 5.74 -9.01
N LEU A 55 11.09 4.97 -9.10
CA LEU A 55 10.23 4.88 -10.28
C LEU A 55 9.00 5.79 -10.21
N THR A 56 8.61 6.22 -9.01
CA THR A 56 7.38 7.01 -8.80
C THR A 56 7.65 8.46 -8.43
N LYS A 57 8.83 8.79 -7.90
CA LYS A 57 9.25 10.15 -7.61
C LYS A 57 9.97 10.74 -8.81
N THR A 58 9.65 11.99 -9.12
CA THR A 58 10.34 12.76 -10.16
C THR A 58 11.82 12.93 -9.78
N PRO A 59 12.77 12.76 -10.72
CA PRO A 59 14.18 13.03 -10.47
C PRO A 59 14.33 14.51 -10.06
N GLY A 60 14.72 14.78 -8.81
CA GLY A 60 14.88 16.13 -8.27
C GLY A 60 14.13 16.41 -6.97
N ALA A 61 13.18 15.55 -6.57
CA ALA A 61 12.66 15.54 -5.21
C ALA A 61 13.68 14.82 -4.30
N ALA A 62 14.62 15.59 -3.74
CA ALA A 62 15.52 15.11 -2.69
C ALA A 62 14.72 14.58 -1.48
N PRO A 63 15.28 13.65 -0.67
CA PRO A 63 14.59 13.02 0.45
C PRO A 63 14.16 14.00 1.55
#